data_AF-A0A519GHR2-F1
#
_entry.id   AF-A0A519GHR2-F1
#
_cell.length_a   1.000
_cell.length_b   1.000
_cell.length_c   1.000
_cell.angle_alpha   90.00
_cell.angle_beta   90.00
_cell.angle_gamma   90.00
#
_symmetry.space_group_name_H-M   'P 1'
#
loop_
_entity.id
_entity.type
_entity.pdbx_description
1 polymer ?
#
loop_
_entity_poly.entity_id
_entity_poly.type
_entity_poly.pdbx_seq_one_letter_code
_entity_poly.pdbx_strand_id
1 'polypeptide(L)' 'LGVEAYNILEGFEGNPDAEGHRGRTGGWRFRGLPWKQN' A
#
# COMPACT_ATOMS: atom_id res chain seq x y z
N LEU A 1 16.39 19.48 -14.72
CA LEU A 1 15.66 18.19 -14.86
C LEU A 1 14.37 18.32 -14.05
N GLY A 2 13.31 18.83 -14.66
CA GLY A 2 12.06 19.20 -13.96
C GLY A 2 11.10 18.03 -13.86
N VAL A 3 11.39 17.06 -12.99
CA VAL A 3 10.50 15.92 -12.75
C VAL A 3 10.01 15.96 -11.32
N GLU A 4 8.69 15.88 -11.14
CA GLU A 4 8.06 15.78 -9.83
C GLU A 4 7.82 14.32 -9.46
N ALA A 5 8.13 13.97 -8.21
CA ALA A 5 7.89 12.66 -7.65
C ALA A 5 6.85 12.75 -6.54
N TYR A 6 5.96 11.75 -6.51
CA TYR A 6 4.88 11.67 -5.53
C TYR A 6 5.01 10.39 -4.72
N ASN A 7 4.71 10.48 -3.42
CA ASN A 7 4.60 9.33 -2.54
C ASN A 7 3.18 8.79 -2.55
N ILE A 8 3.04 7.46 -2.67
CA ILE A 8 1.77 6.78 -2.44
C ILE A 8 1.63 6.52 -0.95
N LEU A 9 0.71 7.24 -0.32
CA LEU A 9 0.39 7.05 1.10
C LEU A 9 -0.07 5.61 1.36
N GLU A 10 0.20 5.10 2.58
CA GLU A 10 -0.07 3.72 3.01
C GLU A 10 0.78 2.63 2.31
N GLY A 11 1.41 2.93 1.17
CA GLY A 11 2.19 1.97 0.40
C GLY A 11 1.34 0.80 -0.09
N PHE A 12 1.98 -0.36 -0.28
CA PHE A 12 1.31 -1.52 -0.87
C PHE A 12 0.42 -2.29 0.12
N GLU A 13 0.92 -2.56 1.33
CA GLU A 13 0.22 -3.39 2.33
C GLU A 13 -0.31 -2.60 3.54
N GLY A 14 -0.17 -1.28 3.57
CA GLY A 14 -0.63 -0.48 4.70
C GLY A 14 0.14 -0.73 6.00
N ASN A 15 -0.36 -0.16 7.08
CA ASN A 15 0.18 -0.37 8.43
C ASN A 15 -0.22 -1.75 8.98
N PRO A 16 0.53 -2.29 9.95
CA PRO A 16 0.07 -3.48 10.69
C PRO A 16 -1.20 -3.18 11.47
N ASP A 17 -2.07 -4.19 11.63
CA ASP A 17 -3.16 -4.17 12.59
C ASP A 17 -2.65 -4.37 14.03
N ALA A 18 -3.56 -4.43 15.00
CA ALA A 18 -3.21 -4.63 16.40
C ALA A 18 -2.48 -5.96 16.69
N GLU A 19 -2.57 -6.93 15.78
CA GLU A 19 -1.89 -8.22 15.86
C GLU A 19 -0.55 -8.24 15.10
N GLY A 20 -0.17 -7.13 14.46
CA GLY A 20 1.05 -7.03 13.65
C GLY A 20 0.88 -7.43 12.19
N HIS A 21 -0.32 -7.77 11.73
CA HIS A 21 -0.57 -8.22 10.36
C HIS A 21 -0.81 -7.04 9.40
N ARG A 22 -0.12 -7.03 8.26
CA ARG A 22 -0.35 -6.05 7.18
C ARG A 22 -1.44 -6.50 6.21
N GLY A 23 -1.89 -5.59 5.35
CA GLY A 23 -2.88 -5.84 4.31
C GLY A 23 -4.33 -5.86 4.81
N ARG A 24 -4.57 -5.48 6.06
CA ARG A 24 -5.89 -5.52 6.72
C ARG A 24 -6.48 -4.17 7.09
N THR A 25 -5.67 -3.10 7.12
CA THR A 25 -6.08 -1.78 7.59
C THR A 25 -5.91 -0.66 6.55
N GLY A 26 -5.17 -0.91 5.47
CA GLY A 26 -4.89 0.08 4.43
C GLY A 26 -3.94 -0.42 3.35
N GLY A 27 -3.57 0.47 2.44
CA GLY A 27 -2.64 0.16 1.34
C GLY A 27 -3.32 -0.28 0.05
N TRP A 28 -2.54 -0.26 -1.03
CA TRP A 28 -2.99 -0.57 -2.39
C TRP A 28 -3.72 -1.91 -2.50
N ARG A 29 -3.15 -2.97 -1.91
CA ARG A 29 -3.73 -4.32 -1.92
C ARG A 29 -5.05 -4.38 -1.17
N PHE A 30 -5.12 -3.77 0.01
CA PHE A 30 -6.33 -3.74 0.84
C PHE A 30 -7.48 -3.02 0.14
N ARG A 31 -7.20 -1.92 -0.56
CA ARG A 31 -8.19 -1.15 -1.32
C ARG A 31 -8.68 -1.82 -2.62
N GLY A 32 -8.22 -3.04 -2.91
CA GLY A 32 -8.64 -3.81 -4.08
C GLY A 32 -8.13 -3.24 -5.41
N LEU A 33 -7.09 -2.39 -5.39
CA LEU A 33 -6.51 -1.85 -6.61
C LEU A 33 -5.78 -2.95 -7.40
N PRO A 34 -5.71 -2.87 -8.74
CA PRO A 34 -5.12 -3.94 -9.55
C PRO A 34 -3.67 -4.24 -9.15
N TRP A 35 -3.36 -5.52 -8.94
CA TRP A 35 -2.01 -6.03 -8.69
C TRP A 35 -1.96 -7.56 -8.97
N LYS A 36 -0.76 -8.12 -9.07
CA LYS A 36 -0.53 -9.55 -9.29
C LYS A 36 0.76 -10.03 -8.62
N GLN A 37 0.76 -11.28 -8.15
CA GLN A 37 1.94 -12.04 -7.74
C GLN A 37 2.05 -13.28 -8.64
N ASN A 38 3.25 -13.60 -9.13
CA ASN A 38 3.53 -14.80 -9.92
C ASN A 38 4.37 -15.78 -9.10
#